data_AF-A0A9J6EER2-F1
#
_entry.id   AF-A0A9J6EER2-F1
#
_cell.length_a   1.000
_cell.length_b   1.000
_cell.length_c   1.000
_cell.angle_alpha   90.00
_cell.angle_beta   90.00
_cell.angle_gamma   90.00
#
_symmetry.space_group_name_H-M   'P 1'
#
loop_
_entity.id
_entity.type
_entity.pdbx_description
1 polymer ?
#
loop_
_entity_poly.entity_id
_entity_poly.type
_entity_poly.pdbx_seq_one_letter_code
_entity_poly.pdbx_strand_id
1 'polypeptide(L)'
;MNDLFDCLNSRRPQDMQYNEAEHIATLKVNIKWLEDCCTYIESLPKQRQVCFLSKPTCGALRITLHSTVALIDRLLKSGFRYVLVEKLGQDPLELFGIARHVAGDGGQPTVQQFLFIYRMLSVNNLVRPPKRASVDGSGPQLLLTLQGLFDKEKPSTTQLWAHTVLKIVRWRLQSPLSISFVRAASGLCEM
;
A
#
# COMPACT_ATOMS: atom_id res chain seq x y z
N MET A 1 15.75 -9.23 16.26
CA MET A 1 15.59 -8.21 15.19
C MET A 1 14.75 -8.75 14.04
N ASN A 2 15.02 -9.96 13.53
CA ASN A 2 14.19 -10.58 12.48
C ASN A 2 12.71 -10.69 12.91
N ASP A 3 12.45 -11.20 14.11
CA ASP A 3 11.08 -11.32 14.64
C ASP A 3 10.35 -9.97 14.75
N LEU A 4 11.10 -8.88 15.00
CA LEU A 4 10.52 -7.54 15.02
C LEU A 4 10.09 -7.11 13.61
N PHE A 5 10.96 -7.34 12.63
CA PHE A 5 10.66 -7.01 11.24
C PHE A 5 9.47 -7.81 10.73
N ASP A 6 9.42 -9.11 11.02
CA ASP A 6 8.31 -9.99 10.64
C ASP A 6 7.01 -9.57 11.33
N CYS A 7 7.08 -9.14 12.60
CA CYS A 7 5.94 -8.60 13.33
C CYS A 7 5.43 -7.28 12.73
N LEU A 8 6.32 -6.37 12.35
CA LEU A 8 5.95 -5.10 11.72
C LEU A 8 5.48 -5.26 10.26
N ASN A 9 5.88 -6.35 9.60
CA ASN A 9 5.53 -6.64 8.22
C ASN A 9 4.57 -7.83 8.09
N SER A 10 3.81 -8.12 9.14
CA SER A 10 2.94 -9.29 9.19
C SER A 10 1.87 -9.21 8.10
N ARG A 11 1.98 -10.12 7.12
CA ARG A 11 0.95 -10.37 6.11
C ARG A 11 0.08 -11.52 6.59
N ARG A 12 -1.22 -11.50 6.31
CA ARG A 12 -2.07 -12.66 6.59
C ARG A 12 -1.75 -13.78 5.59
N PRO A 13 -1.29 -14.96 6.01
CA PRO A 13 -1.45 -16.16 5.21
C PRO A 13 -2.93 -16.54 5.23
N GLN A 14 -3.45 -17.14 4.15
CA GLN A 14 -4.85 -17.58 4.10
C GLN A 14 -5.21 -18.60 5.20
N ASP A 15 -4.22 -19.22 5.86
CA ASP A 15 -4.39 -20.40 6.71
C ASP A 15 -3.89 -20.28 8.16
N MET A 16 -3.36 -19.13 8.62
CA MET A 16 -2.90 -18.98 10.02
C MET A 16 -3.83 -18.14 10.90
N GLN A 17 -4.12 -18.64 12.10
CA GLN A 17 -4.76 -17.88 13.16
C GLN A 17 -3.79 -16.80 13.67
N TYR A 18 -4.25 -15.55 13.63
CA TYR A 18 -3.49 -14.41 14.16
C TYR A 18 -3.47 -14.49 15.69
N ASN A 19 -2.29 -14.66 16.28
CA ASN A 19 -2.11 -14.62 17.73
C ASN A 19 -1.72 -13.19 18.17
N GLU A 20 -2.73 -12.39 18.48
CA GLU A 20 -2.56 -11.01 18.93
C GLU A 20 -1.64 -10.90 20.16
N ALA A 21 -1.85 -11.78 21.14
CA ALA A 21 -1.12 -11.74 22.40
C ALA A 21 0.39 -11.91 22.17
N GLU A 22 0.75 -12.82 21.27
CA GLU A 22 2.12 -13.04 20.83
C GLU A 22 2.67 -11.85 20.04
N HIS A 23 1.87 -11.27 19.15
CA HIS A 23 2.27 -10.07 18.38
C HIS A 23 2.60 -8.88 19.29
N ILE A 24 1.71 -8.58 20.24
CA ILE A 24 1.90 -7.50 21.21
C ILE A 24 3.07 -7.82 22.15
N ALA A 25 3.23 -9.09 22.56
CA ALA A 25 4.35 -9.51 23.39
C ALA A 25 5.69 -9.28 22.68
N THR A 26 5.82 -9.69 21.42
CA THR A 26 7.02 -9.48 20.60
C THR A 26 7.36 -7.99 20.47
N LEU A 27 6.37 -7.12 20.22
CA LEU A 27 6.59 -5.67 20.18
C LEU A 27 7.08 -5.13 21.52
N LYS A 28 6.47 -5.53 22.64
CA LYS A 28 6.88 -5.09 23.99
C LYS A 28 8.29 -5.54 24.36
N VAL A 29 8.66 -6.77 24.01
CA VAL A 29 10.02 -7.29 24.22
C VAL A 29 11.04 -6.45 23.44
N ASN A 30 10.74 -6.09 22.20
CA ASN A 30 11.63 -5.27 21.37
C ASN A 30 11.70 -3.80 21.82
N ILE A 31 10.60 -3.23 22.34
CA ILE A 31 10.63 -1.90 22.99
C ILE A 31 11.58 -1.92 24.18
N LYS A 32 11.45 -2.93 25.06
CA LYS A 32 12.32 -3.06 26.24
C LYS A 32 13.78 -3.20 25.82
N TRP A 33 14.06 -4.08 24.85
CA TRP A 33 15.40 -4.24 24.31
C TRP A 33 15.98 -2.93 23.78
N LEU A 34 15.18 -2.12 23.07
CA LEU A 34 15.62 -0.83 22.55
C LEU A 34 16.00 0.15 23.67
N GLU A 35 15.16 0.25 24.72
CA GLU A 35 15.44 1.11 25.88
C GLU A 35 16.68 0.63 26.67
N ASP A 36 16.80 -0.69 26.88
CA ASP A 36 17.94 -1.30 27.57
C ASP A 36 19.25 -1.06 26.78
N CYS A 37 19.20 -1.15 25.45
CA CYS A 37 20.33 -0.82 24.59
C CYS A 37 20.69 0.67 24.65
N CYS A 38 19.71 1.57 24.62
CA CYS A 38 19.96 3.01 24.73
C CYS A 38 20.62 3.37 26.07
N THR A 39 20.05 2.88 27.18
CA THR A 39 20.60 3.12 28.52
C THR A 39 21.99 2.52 28.70
N TYR A 40 22.24 1.32 28.16
CA TYR A 40 23.59 0.73 28.14
C TYR A 40 24.58 1.61 27.38
N ILE A 41 24.23 2.08 26.19
CA ILE A 41 25.12 2.94 25.38
C ILE A 41 25.41 4.25 26.10
N GLU A 42 24.43 4.85 26.77
CA GLU A 42 24.63 6.08 27.56
C GLU A 42 25.55 5.87 28.76
N SER A 43 25.58 4.68 29.34
CA SER A 43 26.49 4.33 30.44
C SER A 43 27.96 4.22 30.01
N LEU A 44 28.23 4.06 28.71
CA LEU A 44 29.58 3.92 28.18
C LEU A 44 30.32 5.28 28.15
N PRO A 45 31.66 5.27 28.25
CA PRO A 45 32.48 6.46 28.02
C PRO A 45 32.16 7.07 26.64
N LYS A 46 32.19 8.41 26.52
CA LYS A 46 31.82 9.14 25.29
C LYS A 46 32.47 8.59 24.02
N GLN A 47 33.72 8.11 24.11
CA GLN A 47 34.48 7.53 23.00
C GLN A 47 33.90 6.19 22.51
N ARG A 48 33.11 5.50 23.33
CA ARG A 48 32.46 4.22 23.06
C ARG A 48 30.94 4.32 22.90
N GLN A 49 30.38 5.53 22.91
CA GLN A 49 28.95 5.77 22.64
C GLN A 49 28.61 5.67 21.15
N VAL A 50 29.03 4.57 20.53
CA VAL A 50 28.72 4.24 19.15
C VAL A 50 27.48 3.36 19.17
N CYS A 51 26.36 3.91 18.69
CA CYS A 51 25.12 3.16 18.57
C CYS A 51 25.02 2.52 17.20
N PHE A 52 24.37 1.34 17.12
CA PHE A 52 24.01 0.71 15.85
C PHE A 52 23.07 1.60 15.01
N LEU A 53 22.24 2.41 15.69
CA LEU A 53 21.31 3.35 15.06
C LEU A 53 21.74 4.79 15.33
N SER A 54 21.50 5.68 14.38
CA SER A 54 21.58 7.11 14.63
C SER A 54 20.52 7.50 15.69
N LYS A 55 20.80 8.54 16.49
CA LYS A 55 19.83 9.10 17.46
C LYS A 55 18.43 9.34 16.85
N PRO A 56 18.28 9.98 15.66
CA PRO A 56 16.96 10.17 15.08
C PRO A 56 16.30 8.85 14.65
N THR A 57 17.06 7.90 14.10
CA THR A 57 16.52 6.58 13.73
C THR A 57 16.02 5.82 14.97
N CYS A 58 16.76 5.87 16.07
CA CYS A 58 16.37 5.25 17.32
C CYS A 58 15.10 5.88 17.90
N GLY A 59 15.02 7.21 17.92
CA GLY A 59 13.82 7.94 18.36
C GLY A 59 12.61 7.62 17.49
N ALA A 60 12.78 7.59 16.16
CA ALA A 60 11.71 7.22 15.24
C ALA A 60 11.24 5.78 15.45
N LEU A 61 12.17 4.82 15.60
CA LEU A 61 11.84 3.42 15.86
C LEU A 61 11.04 3.27 17.16
N ARG A 62 11.47 3.94 18.25
CA ARG A 62 10.74 3.96 19.52
C ARG A 62 9.30 4.45 19.34
N ILE A 63 9.11 5.58 18.63
CA ILE A 63 7.79 6.13 18.32
C ILE A 63 6.95 5.13 17.52
N THR A 64 7.52 4.52 16.47
CA THR A 64 6.85 3.51 15.64
C THR A 64 6.37 2.32 16.47
N LEU A 65 7.21 1.77 17.36
CA LEU A 65 6.83 0.62 18.18
C LEU A 65 5.69 0.96 19.16
N HIS A 66 5.81 2.07 19.89
CA HIS A 66 4.79 2.50 20.84
C HIS A 66 3.45 2.82 20.16
N SER A 67 3.50 3.54 19.04
CA SER A 67 2.30 3.89 18.25
C SER A 67 1.64 2.65 17.65
N THR A 68 2.42 1.69 17.17
CA THR A 68 1.89 0.41 16.64
C THR A 68 1.15 -0.38 17.72
N VAL A 69 1.75 -0.52 18.92
CA VAL A 69 1.08 -1.19 20.04
C VAL A 69 -0.22 -0.48 20.43
N ALA A 70 -0.19 0.85 20.52
CA ALA A 70 -1.36 1.65 20.87
C ALA A 70 -2.49 1.54 19.81
N LEU A 71 -2.13 1.51 18.52
CA LEU A 71 -3.09 1.33 17.43
C LEU A 71 -3.73 -0.07 17.45
N ILE A 72 -2.91 -1.11 17.62
CA ILE A 72 -3.36 -2.49 17.71
C ILE A 72 -4.38 -2.63 18.86
N ASP A 73 -4.01 -2.21 20.07
CA ASP A 73 -4.87 -2.26 21.26
C ASP A 73 -6.19 -1.48 21.06
N ARG A 74 -6.12 -0.28 20.47
CA ARG A 74 -7.33 0.54 20.21
C ARG A 74 -8.28 -0.10 19.20
N LEU A 75 -7.75 -0.67 18.11
CA LEU A 75 -8.55 -1.30 17.07
C LEU A 75 -9.22 -2.59 17.60
N LEU A 76 -8.51 -3.37 18.39
CA LEU A 76 -9.04 -4.62 18.94
C LEU A 76 -10.13 -4.34 19.98
N LYS A 77 -9.94 -3.31 20.81
CA LYS A 77 -10.99 -2.78 21.70
C LYS A 77 -12.23 -2.26 20.97
N SER A 78 -12.08 -1.76 19.73
CA SER A 78 -13.23 -1.34 18.92
C SER A 78 -13.97 -2.49 18.21
N GLY A 79 -13.56 -3.74 18.45
CA GLY A 79 -14.25 -4.93 17.92
C GLY A 79 -13.70 -5.45 16.59
N PHE A 80 -12.55 -4.95 16.12
CA PHE A 80 -11.85 -5.59 15.00
C PHE A 80 -11.29 -6.96 15.44
N ARG A 81 -11.30 -7.96 14.55
CA ARG A 81 -10.82 -9.31 14.86
C ARG A 81 -9.30 -9.48 14.78
N TYR A 82 -8.64 -8.63 14.00
CA TYR A 82 -7.19 -8.62 13.79
C TYR A 82 -6.79 -7.29 13.14
N VAL A 83 -5.50 -6.97 13.19
CA VAL A 83 -4.92 -5.77 12.57
C VAL A 83 -3.78 -6.18 11.64
N LEU A 84 -3.82 -5.71 10.39
CA LEU A 84 -2.76 -5.97 9.41
C LEU A 84 -1.67 -4.90 9.51
N VAL A 85 -0.61 -5.21 10.25
CA VAL A 85 0.48 -4.26 10.54
C VAL A 85 1.22 -3.83 9.26
N GLU A 86 1.32 -4.69 8.24
CA GLU A 86 1.84 -4.34 6.91
C GLU A 86 1.16 -3.08 6.33
N LYS A 87 -0.12 -2.87 6.59
CA LYS A 87 -0.88 -1.73 6.04
C LYS A 87 -0.60 -0.40 6.73
N LEU A 88 0.18 -0.40 7.81
CA LEU A 88 0.63 0.82 8.48
C LEU A 88 1.88 1.43 7.82
N GLY A 89 2.56 0.69 6.95
CA GLY A 89 3.75 1.12 6.22
C GLY A 89 3.45 2.03 5.01
N GLN A 90 4.53 2.59 4.45
CA GLN A 90 4.46 3.47 3.27
C GLN A 90 4.53 2.71 1.94
N ASP A 91 4.72 1.39 1.94
CA ASP A 91 4.82 0.56 0.73
C ASP A 91 3.71 0.82 -0.31
N PRO A 92 2.43 1.05 0.07
CA PRO A 92 1.40 1.38 -0.91
C PRO A 92 1.63 2.73 -1.61
N LEU A 93 2.29 3.68 -0.95
CA LEU A 93 2.68 4.97 -1.53
C LEU A 93 3.86 4.83 -2.48
N GLU A 94 4.62 3.75 -2.43
CA GLU A 94 5.66 3.43 -3.41
C GLU A 94 5.12 3.12 -4.82
N LEU A 95 3.84 3.41 -5.10
CA LEU A 95 3.26 3.59 -6.43
C LEU A 95 4.14 4.45 -7.36
N PHE A 96 4.99 5.31 -6.81
CA PHE A 96 6.05 6.01 -7.54
C PHE A 96 6.93 5.08 -8.37
N GLY A 97 7.18 3.84 -7.94
CA GLY A 97 7.87 2.81 -8.73
C GLY A 97 7.10 2.45 -10.01
N ILE A 98 5.78 2.24 -9.89
CA ILE A 98 4.90 2.01 -11.05
C ILE A 98 4.90 3.24 -11.95
N ALA A 99 4.82 4.44 -11.38
CA ALA A 99 4.83 5.68 -12.17
C ALA A 99 6.15 5.85 -12.95
N ARG A 100 7.30 5.52 -12.34
CA ARG A 100 8.61 5.52 -13.00
C ARG A 100 8.71 4.44 -14.08
N HIS A 101 8.18 3.24 -13.82
CA HIS A 101 8.19 2.15 -14.79
C HIS A 101 7.35 2.45 -16.03
N VAL A 102 6.16 3.05 -15.84
CA VAL A 102 5.26 3.45 -16.93
C VAL A 102 5.84 4.61 -17.74
N ALA A 103 6.69 5.45 -17.14
CA ALA A 103 7.36 6.55 -17.84
C ALA A 103 8.47 6.09 -18.81
N GLY A 104 8.81 4.80 -18.84
CA GLY A 104 9.81 4.25 -19.76
C GLY A 104 11.25 4.59 -19.39
N ASP A 105 12.12 4.63 -20.40
CA ASP A 105 13.60 4.61 -20.30
C ASP A 105 14.23 5.85 -19.61
N GLY A 106 13.42 6.84 -19.23
CA GLY A 106 13.87 8.02 -18.49
C GLY A 106 13.84 7.87 -16.97
N GLY A 107 13.09 6.91 -16.41
CA GLY A 107 12.97 6.66 -14.97
C GLY A 107 12.50 7.85 -14.10
N GLN A 108 12.27 9.02 -14.71
CA GLN A 108 11.97 10.30 -14.08
C GLN A 108 10.87 10.98 -14.91
N PRO A 109 9.58 10.73 -14.59
CA PRO A 109 8.50 11.42 -15.27
C PRO A 109 8.54 12.92 -14.96
N THR A 110 8.27 13.76 -15.95
CA THR A 110 7.92 15.17 -15.73
C THR A 110 6.63 15.27 -14.91
N VAL A 111 6.39 16.43 -14.28
CA VAL A 111 5.18 16.66 -13.47
C VAL A 111 3.89 16.38 -14.26
N GLN A 112 3.84 16.75 -15.55
CA GLN A 112 2.70 16.49 -16.42
C GLN A 112 2.51 15.00 -16.70
N GLN A 113 3.59 14.26 -16.97
CA GLN A 113 3.56 12.82 -17.17
C GLN A 113 3.13 12.09 -15.89
N PHE A 114 3.66 12.48 -14.73
CA PHE A 114 3.26 11.92 -13.45
C PHE A 114 1.78 12.13 -13.18
N LEU A 115 1.25 13.34 -13.41
CA LEU A 115 -0.17 13.64 -13.23
C LEU A 115 -1.06 12.80 -14.15
N PHE A 116 -0.64 12.60 -15.40
CA PHE A 116 -1.35 11.74 -16.35
C PHE A 116 -1.38 10.28 -15.89
N ILE A 117 -0.22 9.75 -15.47
CA ILE A 117 -0.09 8.37 -14.96
C ILE A 117 -0.91 8.19 -13.69
N TYR A 118 -0.86 9.13 -12.75
CA TYR A 118 -1.63 9.10 -11.52
C TYR A 118 -3.14 9.05 -11.78
N ARG A 119 -3.65 9.87 -12.73
CA ARG A 119 -5.05 9.86 -13.15
C ARG A 119 -5.44 8.50 -13.73
N MET A 120 -4.60 7.93 -14.60
CA MET A 120 -4.84 6.61 -15.20
C MET A 120 -4.90 5.50 -14.14
N LEU A 121 -3.95 5.47 -13.20
CA LEU A 121 -3.91 4.49 -12.11
C LEU A 121 -5.11 4.61 -11.18
N SER A 122 -5.54 5.83 -10.87
CA SER A 122 -6.72 6.10 -10.03
C SER A 122 -7.99 5.54 -10.66
N VAL A 123 -8.22 5.80 -11.95
CA VAL A 123 -9.38 5.25 -12.67
C VAL A 123 -9.30 3.73 -12.79
N ASN A 124 -8.12 3.19 -13.10
CA ASN A 124 -7.93 1.75 -13.24
C ASN A 124 -8.24 1.00 -11.93
N ASN A 125 -7.83 1.53 -10.78
CA ASN A 125 -8.11 0.93 -9.47
C ASN A 125 -9.60 0.95 -9.10
N LEU A 126 -10.38 1.90 -9.63
CA LEU A 126 -11.83 1.95 -9.45
C LEU A 126 -12.55 0.93 -10.33
N VAL A 127 -12.11 0.79 -11.59
CA VAL A 127 -12.68 -0.17 -12.55
C VAL A 127 -12.33 -1.61 -12.20
N ARG A 128 -11.11 -1.83 -11.74
CA ARG A 128 -10.62 -3.15 -11.34
C ARG A 128 -10.06 -3.07 -9.92
N PRO A 129 -10.89 -3.27 -8.88
CA PRO A 129 -10.44 -3.19 -7.51
C PRO A 129 -9.31 -4.20 -7.25
N PRO A 130 -8.28 -3.84 -6.46
CA PRO A 130 -7.17 -4.72 -6.19
C PRO A 130 -7.62 -5.93 -5.37
N LYS A 131 -7.14 -7.13 -5.76
CA LYS A 131 -7.51 -8.42 -5.15
C LYS A 131 -7.19 -8.56 -3.65
N ARG A 132 -6.43 -7.63 -3.06
CA ARG A 132 -5.94 -7.67 -1.67
C ARG A 132 -6.27 -6.39 -0.87
N ALA A 133 -7.36 -5.71 -1.22
CA ALA A 133 -7.84 -4.58 -0.42
C ALA A 133 -8.33 -5.04 0.96
N SER A 134 -8.20 -4.19 1.99
CA SER A 134 -8.75 -4.46 3.33
C SER A 134 -10.28 -4.44 3.39
N VAL A 135 -10.94 -3.91 2.35
CA VAL A 135 -12.39 -3.80 2.27
C VAL A 135 -12.86 -4.65 1.10
N ASP A 136 -13.82 -5.54 1.34
CA ASP A 136 -14.45 -6.36 0.29
C ASP A 136 -15.13 -5.42 -0.71
N GLY A 137 -14.43 -5.19 -1.82
CA GLY A 137 -14.77 -4.14 -2.76
C GLY A 137 -15.79 -4.61 -3.79
N SER A 138 -17.05 -4.21 -3.61
CA SER A 138 -18.03 -4.11 -4.70
C SER A 138 -17.64 -2.97 -5.65
N GLY A 139 -16.51 -3.13 -6.36
CA GLY A 139 -15.99 -2.14 -7.31
C GLY A 139 -17.04 -1.60 -8.30
N PRO A 140 -17.93 -2.45 -8.85
CA PRO A 140 -19.02 -1.98 -9.71
C PRO A 140 -20.00 -1.02 -9.02
N GLN A 141 -20.34 -1.23 -7.75
CA GLN A 141 -21.25 -0.32 -7.03
C GLN A 141 -20.60 1.03 -6.73
N LEU A 142 -19.28 1.07 -6.54
CA LEU A 142 -18.55 2.32 -6.32
C LEU A 142 -18.50 3.17 -7.58
N LEU A 143 -18.33 2.54 -8.75
CA LEU A 143 -18.45 3.22 -10.05
C LEU A 143 -19.86 3.78 -10.29
N LEU A 144 -20.91 3.01 -9.98
CA LEU A 144 -22.30 3.46 -10.11
C LEU A 144 -22.61 4.63 -9.15
N THR A 145 -22.05 4.61 -7.94
CA THR A 145 -22.20 5.70 -6.96
C THR A 145 -21.50 6.98 -7.43
N LEU A 146 -20.28 6.85 -7.98
CA LEU A 146 -19.58 7.99 -8.58
C LEU A 146 -20.35 8.57 -9.76
N GLN A 147 -20.91 7.71 -10.63
CA GLN A 147 -21.74 8.17 -11.74
C GLN A 147 -22.94 8.99 -11.24
N GLY A 148 -23.66 8.50 -10.22
CA GLY A 148 -24.78 9.22 -9.63
C GLY A 148 -24.40 10.53 -8.92
N LEU A 149 -23.13 10.72 -8.55
CA LEU A 149 -22.62 12.00 -8.02
C LEU A 149 -22.25 12.97 -9.14
N PHE A 150 -21.61 12.48 -10.21
CA PHE A 150 -21.26 13.31 -11.38
C PHE A 150 -22.48 13.74 -12.19
N ASP A 151 -23.53 12.93 -12.25
CA ASP A 151 -24.79 13.29 -12.93
C ASP A 151 -25.57 14.39 -12.16
N LYS A 152 -25.24 14.63 -10.88
CA LYS A 152 -25.86 15.68 -10.05
C LYS A 152 -25.17 17.04 -10.17
N GLU A 153 -23.90 17.08 -10.57
CA GLU A 153 -23.19 18.34 -10.85
C GLU A 153 -23.28 18.66 -12.34
N LYS A 154 -23.96 19.75 -12.72
CA LYS A 154 -23.89 20.26 -14.10
C LYS A 154 -22.44 20.65 -14.39
N PRO A 155 -21.79 20.08 -15.42
CA PRO A 155 -20.36 20.30 -15.63
C PRO A 155 -20.11 21.75 -16.06
N SER A 156 -19.35 22.48 -15.23
CA SER A 156 -18.67 23.71 -15.64
C SER A 156 -17.66 23.38 -16.73
N THR A 157 -17.45 24.29 -17.69
CA THR A 157 -16.68 24.17 -18.94
C THR A 157 -15.28 23.52 -18.78
N THR A 158 -14.71 23.50 -17.58
CA THR A 158 -13.43 22.86 -17.26
C THR A 158 -13.51 21.33 -17.06
N GLN A 159 -14.70 20.74 -16.89
CA GLN A 159 -14.91 19.32 -16.57
C GLN A 159 -15.21 18.41 -17.78
N LEU A 160 -15.23 18.94 -19.00
CA LEU A 160 -15.46 18.18 -20.25
C LEU A 160 -14.53 16.97 -20.43
N TRP A 161 -13.31 17.04 -19.87
CA TRP A 161 -12.32 15.97 -19.92
C TRP A 161 -12.72 14.75 -19.06
N ALA A 162 -13.28 14.96 -17.87
CA ALA A 162 -13.72 13.87 -17.00
C ALA A 162 -14.89 13.09 -17.64
N HIS A 163 -15.82 13.80 -18.27
CA HIS A 163 -16.95 13.20 -18.97
C HIS A 163 -16.52 12.40 -20.21
N THR A 164 -15.45 12.83 -20.88
CA THR A 164 -14.85 12.14 -22.04
C THR A 164 -14.15 10.85 -21.60
N VAL A 165 -13.39 10.88 -20.51
CA VAL A 165 -12.74 9.68 -19.94
C VAL A 165 -13.79 8.65 -19.51
N LEU A 166 -14.87 9.09 -18.85
CA LEU A 166 -15.98 8.19 -18.47
C LEU A 166 -16.68 7.56 -19.68
N LYS A 167 -16.87 8.30 -20.78
CA LYS A 167 -17.41 7.75 -22.03
C LYS A 167 -16.47 6.72 -22.66
N ILE A 168 -15.16 6.95 -22.62
CA ILE A 168 -14.14 6.00 -23.12
C ILE A 168 -14.14 4.72 -22.27
N VAL A 169 -14.19 4.84 -20.94
CA VAL A 169 -14.28 3.68 -20.02
C VAL A 169 -15.58 2.90 -20.26
N ARG A 170 -16.71 3.59 -20.45
CA ARG A 170 -18.00 2.97 -20.79
C ARG A 170 -17.96 2.20 -22.11
N TRP A 171 -17.37 2.78 -23.16
CA TRP A 171 -17.19 2.11 -24.45
C TRP A 171 -16.32 0.85 -24.33
N ARG A 172 -15.27 0.90 -23.50
CA ARG A 172 -14.36 -0.24 -23.29
C ARG A 172 -14.97 -1.36 -22.45
N LEU A 173 -15.89 -1.05 -21.53
CA LEU A 173 -16.63 -2.05 -20.73
C LEU A 173 -17.80 -2.69 -21.49
N GLN A 174 -18.34 -2.03 -22.53
CA GLN A 174 -19.47 -2.53 -23.33
C GLN A 174 -19.04 -3.23 -24.63
N SER A 175 -17.74 -3.27 -24.95
CA SER A 175 -17.21 -3.93 -26.14
C SER A 175 -16.95 -5.42 -25.86
N PRO A 176 -17.65 -6.36 -26.54
CA PRO A 176 -17.35 -7.78 -26.45
C PRO A 176 -16.15 -8.11 -27.34
N LEU A 177 -14.94 -7.84 -26.86
CA LEU A 177 -13.73 -8.34 -27.51
C LEU A 177 -12.93 -9.16 -26.50
N SER A 178 -13.02 -10.48 -26.71
CA SER A 178 -12.16 -11.51 -26.16
C SER A 178 -10.68 -11.10 -26.23
N ILE A 179 -10.02 -10.94 -25.09
CA ILE A 179 -8.56 -11.02 -25.04
C ILE A 179 -8.22 -12.46 -24.69
N SER A 180 -8.14 -13.27 -25.74
CA SER A 180 -7.48 -14.57 -25.72
C SER A 180 -6.01 -14.36 -25.37
N PHE A 181 -5.51 -15.07 -24.36
CA PHE A 181 -4.08 -15.25 -24.13
C PHE A 181 -3.48 -15.95 -25.36
N VAL A 182 -2.69 -15.24 -26.16
CA VAL A 182 -1.87 -15.88 -27.20
C VAL A 182 -0.66 -16.52 -26.52
N ARG A 183 -0.70 -17.85 -26.45
CA ARG A 183 0.40 -18.73 -26.10
C ARG A 183 1.45 -18.62 -27.22
N ALA A 184 2.66 -18.18 -26.90
CA ALA A 184 3.78 -18.27 -27.82
C ALA A 184 4.07 -19.75 -28.09
N ALA A 185 3.82 -20.21 -29.32
CA ALA A 185 4.31 -21.47 -29.84
C ALA A 185 5.21 -21.17 -31.03
N SER A 186 6.50 -21.44 -30.82
CA SER A 186 7.54 -21.53 -31.83
C SER A 186 7.27 -22.67 -32.81
N GLY A 187 7.34 -22.40 -34.10
CA GLY A 187 7.31 -23.44 -35.15
C GLY A 187 7.25 -22.83 -36.55
N LEU A 188 8.42 -22.62 -37.15
CA LEU A 188 8.60 -22.30 -38.56
C LEU A 188 8.61 -23.60 -39.39
N CYS A 189 7.97 -23.51 -40.56
CA CYS A 189 8.17 -24.30 -41.78
C CYS A 189 7.75 -25.77 -41.84
N GLU A 190 6.62 -25.97 -42.53
CA GLU A 190 6.33 -27.07 -43.44
C GLU A 190 7.36 -27.19 -44.58
N MET A 191 7.56 -28.41 -45.08
CA MET A 191 7.16 -28.77 -46.44
C MET A 191 6.27 -30.00 -46.36
#